data_AF-A0A1I2C553-F1
#
_entry.id   AF-A0A1I2C553-F1
#
_cell.length_a   1.000
_cell.length_b   1.000
_cell.length_c   1.000
_cell.angle_alpha   90.00
_cell.angle_beta   90.00
_cell.angle_gamma   90.00
#
_symmetry.space_group_name_H-M   'P 1'
#
loop_
_entity.id
_entity.type
_entity.pdbx_description
1 polymer ?
#
loop_
_entity_poly.entity_id
_entity_poly.type
_entity_poly.pdbx_seq_one_letter_code
_entity_poly.pdbx_strand_id
1 'polypeptide(L)'
;MRWLCIILFSAFGVLGIKTSVFAKDGGFEDEKGAVLIQGVSCFIEGDASVCFNGDLNIPEGAKLTNQGTIWFSNSNQANVVFAVDNLGSGKLVFSGIADLELQTTGTQIGSLAMKQKAGGVYLNGQLELSESLALQDGVLHVDEGGIVKVNNDSPDAISFSNAIGACSFVNGTLARKILPEETYWFPVGSDDCFHPFFISQADRELFVDVAFDADLLAGGGRFPENQDIRSVEPGGWRVKNEEPLDVRYFAGASLLDEQQRPLSFDNYALLYAPPEDFLFSNYTMDVDAWRTSDFYLQSRKPMKEGFFGIARESDLKLVNFILVNGTSKTIFEVPNIAEYDRIKLQVFNRWGAMVFESHNYQNDMDVREYPQGSYYYEMTLWTGSSSSVIRNVIEIKVGQ
;
A
#
# COMPACT_ATOMS: atom_id res chain seq x y z
N MET A 1 -37.00 -19.08 29.48
CA MET A 1 -36.37 -18.35 28.35
C MET A 1 -37.42 -18.16 27.27
N ARG A 2 -37.71 -16.90 26.93
CA ARG A 2 -38.68 -16.57 25.87
C ARG A 2 -37.88 -16.44 24.58
N TRP A 3 -38.07 -17.40 23.70
CA TRP A 3 -37.59 -17.37 22.33
C TRP A 3 -38.27 -16.23 21.58
N LEU A 4 -37.51 -15.27 21.07
CA LEU A 4 -37.98 -14.44 19.97
C LEU A 4 -37.55 -15.11 18.67
N CYS A 5 -38.22 -16.22 18.35
CA CYS A 5 -38.18 -16.76 17.01
C CYS A 5 -39.01 -15.81 16.14
N ILE A 6 -38.33 -14.91 15.42
CA ILE A 6 -38.98 -14.05 14.44
C ILE A 6 -39.28 -14.95 13.22
N ILE A 7 -40.36 -15.73 13.30
CA ILE A 7 -40.95 -16.42 12.15
C ILE A 7 -41.82 -15.40 11.42
N LEU A 8 -41.25 -14.76 10.40
CA LEU A 8 -41.95 -13.76 9.60
C LEU A 8 -42.73 -14.44 8.47
N PHE A 9 -43.98 -14.79 8.74
CA PHE A 9 -44.93 -15.07 7.67
C PHE A 9 -45.64 -13.78 7.27
N SER A 10 -45.42 -13.33 6.04
CA SER A 10 -46.41 -12.49 5.36
C SER A 10 -47.02 -13.34 4.25
N ALA A 11 -48.33 -13.62 4.33
CA ALA A 11 -49.00 -14.39 3.29
C ALA A 11 -49.07 -13.60 1.98
N PHE A 12 -49.16 -12.26 2.03
CA PHE A 12 -48.97 -11.33 0.92
C PHE A 12 -48.79 -9.93 1.55
N GLY A 13 -47.59 -9.35 1.53
CA GLY A 13 -47.41 -7.96 1.99
C GLY A 13 -46.01 -7.63 2.47
N VAL A 14 -45.47 -6.53 1.94
CA VAL A 14 -44.18 -5.91 2.29
C VAL A 14 -43.87 -5.98 3.79
N LEU A 15 -42.69 -6.46 4.16
CA LEU A 15 -42.20 -6.43 5.52
C LEU A 15 -41.26 -5.23 5.70
N GLY A 16 -41.73 -4.19 6.40
CA GLY A 16 -40.89 -3.11 6.89
C GLY A 16 -40.35 -3.43 8.28
N ILE A 17 -39.04 -3.57 8.43
CA ILE A 17 -38.39 -3.69 9.75
C ILE A 17 -38.12 -2.26 10.24
N LYS A 18 -39.10 -1.70 10.95
CA LYS A 18 -39.03 -0.37 11.57
C LYS A 18 -38.42 -0.36 12.98
N THR A 19 -38.06 -1.51 13.51
CA THR A 19 -37.59 -1.66 14.89
C THR A 19 -36.14 -2.11 14.92
N SER A 20 -35.34 -1.40 15.68
CA SER A 20 -34.01 -1.84 16.08
C SER A 20 -34.13 -3.12 16.90
N VAL A 21 -33.72 -4.26 16.36
CA VAL A 21 -33.65 -5.51 17.13
C VAL A 21 -32.33 -5.45 17.91
N PHE A 22 -32.32 -4.69 19.00
CA PHE A 22 -31.19 -4.66 19.93
C PHE A 22 -31.35 -5.76 20.97
N ALA A 23 -30.32 -6.61 21.07
CA ALA A 23 -30.04 -7.34 22.29
C ALA A 23 -29.80 -6.32 23.42
N LYS A 24 -30.56 -6.47 24.49
CA LYS A 24 -30.48 -5.65 25.69
C LYS A 24 -29.13 -5.84 26.37
N ASP A 25 -28.36 -4.76 26.55
CA ASP A 25 -27.23 -4.59 27.48
C ASP A 25 -26.53 -5.89 27.94
N GLY A 26 -25.54 -6.40 27.20
CA GLY A 26 -24.65 -7.42 27.78
C GLY A 26 -23.97 -8.45 26.88
N GLY A 27 -24.14 -8.38 25.56
CA GLY A 27 -23.50 -9.31 24.62
C GLY A 27 -24.51 -10.05 23.77
N PHE A 28 -24.12 -10.35 22.53
CA PHE A 28 -24.87 -11.25 21.66
C PHE A 28 -24.58 -12.68 22.14
N GLU A 29 -25.59 -13.42 22.63
CA GLU A 29 -25.39 -14.85 22.89
C GLU A 29 -25.24 -15.58 21.55
N ASP A 30 -24.23 -16.46 21.48
CA ASP A 30 -23.72 -17.18 20.28
C ASP A 30 -24.67 -18.28 19.76
N GLU A 31 -25.95 -17.99 19.60
CA GLU A 31 -26.81 -18.91 18.87
C GLU A 31 -26.64 -18.68 17.36
N LYS A 32 -25.93 -19.61 16.70
CA LYS A 32 -25.81 -19.64 15.24
C LYS A 32 -27.20 -19.82 14.61
N GLY A 33 -27.82 -18.70 14.25
CA GLY A 33 -29.08 -18.66 13.51
C GLY A 33 -28.80 -18.35 12.05
N ALA A 34 -29.12 -19.28 11.15
CA ALA A 34 -29.13 -19.01 9.72
C ALA A 34 -30.41 -18.25 9.34
N VAL A 35 -30.26 -17.13 8.61
CA VAL A 35 -31.39 -16.34 8.10
C VAL A 35 -31.48 -16.49 6.58
N LEU A 36 -32.64 -16.91 6.10
CA LEU A 36 -32.97 -16.98 4.67
C LEU A 36 -34.08 -15.97 4.36
N ILE A 37 -33.81 -15.03 3.44
CA ILE A 37 -34.80 -14.07 2.96
C ILE A 37 -35.28 -14.51 1.59
N GLN A 38 -36.39 -15.25 1.52
CA GLN A 38 -36.92 -15.79 0.27
C GLN A 38 -38.41 -15.48 0.10
N GLY A 39 -38.83 -15.07 -1.10
CA GLY A 39 -40.24 -14.82 -1.43
C GLY A 39 -40.85 -13.62 -0.72
N VAL A 40 -40.04 -12.77 -0.09
CA VAL A 40 -40.47 -11.58 0.66
C VAL A 40 -39.69 -10.35 0.21
N SER A 41 -40.27 -9.17 0.46
CA SER A 41 -39.57 -7.89 0.36
C SER A 41 -39.25 -7.39 1.77
N CYS A 42 -37.98 -7.15 2.04
CA CYS A 42 -37.46 -6.65 3.30
C CYS A 42 -36.90 -5.23 3.09
N PHE A 43 -37.27 -4.31 3.98
CA PHE A 43 -36.78 -2.94 3.98
C PHE A 43 -36.21 -2.58 5.36
N ILE A 44 -34.99 -2.05 5.38
CA ILE A 44 -34.31 -1.54 6.58
C ILE A 44 -34.20 -0.01 6.43
N GLU A 45 -34.88 0.72 7.31
CA GLU A 45 -34.92 2.19 7.26
C GLU A 45 -33.58 2.83 7.66
N GLY A 46 -33.37 4.10 7.28
CA GLY A 46 -32.09 4.81 7.46
C GLY A 46 -31.55 4.89 8.89
N ASP A 47 -32.43 4.93 9.88
CA ASP A 47 -32.10 4.98 11.30
C ASP A 47 -32.16 3.59 11.97
N ALA A 48 -32.54 2.56 11.23
CA ALA A 48 -32.63 1.20 11.73
C ALA A 48 -31.27 0.50 11.73
N SER A 49 -31.14 -0.49 12.61
CA SER A 49 -30.00 -1.39 12.64
C SER A 49 -30.48 -2.83 12.82
N VAL A 50 -29.90 -3.74 12.05
CA VAL A 50 -30.15 -5.19 12.11
C VAL A 50 -28.81 -5.88 12.32
N CYS A 51 -28.74 -6.85 13.22
CA CYS A 51 -27.53 -7.63 13.47
C CYS A 51 -27.77 -9.10 13.12
N PHE A 52 -26.81 -9.70 12.43
CA PHE A 52 -26.76 -11.12 12.11
C PHE A 52 -25.54 -11.77 12.78
N ASN A 53 -25.81 -12.88 13.49
CA ASN A 53 -24.83 -13.70 14.18
C ASN A 53 -24.82 -15.13 13.59
N GLY A 54 -24.66 -15.21 12.27
CA GLY A 54 -24.69 -16.47 11.53
C GLY A 54 -24.79 -16.24 10.03
N ASP A 55 -25.19 -17.30 9.33
CA ASP A 55 -25.34 -17.27 7.88
C ASP A 55 -26.51 -16.36 7.47
N LEU A 56 -26.32 -15.58 6.41
CA LEU A 56 -27.38 -14.78 5.78
C LEU A 56 -27.43 -15.10 4.29
N ASN A 57 -28.55 -15.64 3.83
CA ASN A 57 -28.74 -15.93 2.41
C ASN A 57 -29.88 -15.09 1.82
N ILE A 58 -29.53 -14.22 0.87
CA ILE A 58 -30.45 -13.46 0.04
C ILE A 58 -30.28 -13.98 -1.39
N PRO A 59 -31.07 -15.00 -1.79
CA PRO A 59 -30.99 -15.61 -3.11
C PRO A 59 -31.49 -14.67 -4.20
N GLU A 60 -31.22 -15.04 -5.45
CA GLU A 60 -31.69 -14.32 -6.62
C GLU A 60 -33.22 -14.14 -6.59
N GLY A 61 -33.68 -12.92 -6.92
CA GLY A 61 -35.09 -12.56 -6.92
C GLY A 61 -35.66 -12.18 -5.54
N ALA A 62 -34.92 -12.35 -4.44
CA ALA A 62 -35.26 -11.73 -3.17
C ALA A 62 -35.12 -10.20 -3.28
N LYS A 63 -35.94 -9.47 -2.53
CA LYS A 63 -35.87 -7.99 -2.47
C LYS A 63 -35.46 -7.57 -1.08
N LEU A 64 -34.22 -7.16 -0.91
CA LEU A 64 -33.74 -6.48 0.29
C LEU A 64 -33.28 -5.08 -0.11
N THR A 65 -33.82 -4.07 0.56
CA THR A 65 -33.33 -2.69 0.44
C THR A 65 -32.93 -2.20 1.81
N ASN A 66 -31.67 -1.84 1.94
CA ASN A 66 -31.02 -1.34 3.13
C ASN A 66 -30.70 0.15 2.97
N GLN A 67 -31.29 0.97 3.82
CA GLN A 67 -30.89 2.36 4.02
C GLN A 67 -30.22 2.56 5.39
N GLY A 68 -30.41 1.62 6.32
CA GLY A 68 -29.85 1.64 7.67
C GLY A 68 -28.51 0.93 7.78
N THR A 69 -28.28 0.28 8.92
CA THR A 69 -27.04 -0.46 9.18
C THR A 69 -27.29 -1.96 9.36
N ILE A 70 -26.57 -2.79 8.62
CA ILE A 70 -26.51 -4.24 8.83
C ILE A 70 -25.18 -4.57 9.50
N TRP A 71 -25.26 -5.22 10.66
CA TRP A 71 -24.12 -5.68 11.44
C TRP A 71 -23.92 -7.18 11.27
N PHE A 72 -22.66 -7.59 11.12
CA PHE A 72 -22.20 -8.97 11.20
C PHE A 72 -21.20 -9.07 12.35
N SER A 73 -21.63 -9.65 13.46
CA SER A 73 -20.85 -9.73 14.71
C SER A 73 -20.62 -11.20 15.09
N ASN A 74 -20.05 -11.97 14.17
CA ASN A 74 -19.92 -13.40 14.31
C ASN A 74 -18.73 -13.82 15.19
N SER A 75 -18.98 -14.73 16.12
CA SER A 75 -17.99 -15.48 16.90
C SER A 75 -17.58 -16.81 16.25
N ASN A 76 -18.37 -17.28 15.30
CA ASN A 76 -18.16 -18.49 14.52
C ASN A 76 -18.16 -18.15 13.03
N GLN A 77 -17.57 -19.02 12.20
CA GLN A 77 -17.58 -18.80 10.76
C GLN A 77 -19.02 -18.70 10.22
N ALA A 78 -19.23 -17.72 9.34
CA ALA A 78 -20.52 -17.42 8.72
C ALA A 78 -20.39 -17.23 7.21
N ASN A 79 -21.45 -17.56 6.50
CA ASN A 79 -21.58 -17.36 5.05
C ASN A 79 -22.70 -16.35 4.78
N VAL A 80 -22.34 -15.28 4.07
CA VAL A 80 -23.25 -14.21 3.65
C VAL A 80 -23.33 -14.22 2.14
N VAL A 81 -24.54 -14.35 1.60
CA VAL A 81 -24.80 -14.39 0.16
C VAL A 81 -25.73 -13.24 -0.20
N PHE A 82 -25.23 -12.36 -1.07
CA PHE A 82 -25.99 -11.29 -1.72
C PHE A 82 -26.09 -11.57 -3.21
N ALA A 83 -27.11 -12.33 -3.61
CA ALA A 83 -27.45 -12.53 -5.03
C ALA A 83 -28.42 -11.44 -5.52
N VAL A 84 -28.12 -10.18 -5.18
CA VAL A 84 -28.88 -9.00 -5.58
C VAL A 84 -27.95 -7.89 -6.05
N ASP A 85 -28.36 -7.18 -7.11
CA ASP A 85 -27.51 -6.16 -7.73
C ASP A 85 -27.37 -4.90 -6.88
N ASN A 86 -28.40 -4.55 -6.10
CA ASN A 86 -28.42 -3.31 -5.31
C ASN A 86 -29.10 -3.54 -3.97
N LEU A 87 -28.31 -3.42 -2.90
CA LEU A 87 -28.76 -3.51 -1.53
C LEU A 87 -29.18 -2.15 -0.95
N GLY A 88 -28.99 -1.04 -1.67
CA GLY A 88 -29.34 0.32 -1.24
C GLY A 88 -28.16 1.10 -0.66
N SER A 89 -28.42 2.34 -0.20
CA SER A 89 -27.39 3.26 0.32
C SER A 89 -27.00 2.99 1.77
N GLY A 90 -27.47 1.89 2.36
CA GLY A 90 -27.16 1.56 3.75
C GLY A 90 -25.72 1.10 3.95
N LYS A 91 -25.40 0.85 5.22
CA LYS A 91 -24.07 0.47 5.68
C LYS A 91 -24.00 -1.00 6.05
N LEU A 92 -22.91 -1.66 5.67
CA LEU A 92 -22.50 -2.96 6.23
C LEU A 92 -21.39 -2.75 7.25
N VAL A 93 -21.47 -3.43 8.39
CA VAL A 93 -20.45 -3.40 9.44
C VAL A 93 -20.05 -4.81 9.84
N PHE A 94 -18.77 -5.12 9.73
CA PHE A 94 -18.18 -6.39 10.17
C PHE A 94 -17.37 -6.12 11.45
N SER A 95 -17.75 -6.77 12.55
CA SER A 95 -17.14 -6.54 13.87
C SER A 95 -16.96 -7.83 14.69
N GLY A 96 -17.02 -8.98 14.03
CA GLY A 96 -16.83 -10.29 14.65
C GLY A 96 -15.36 -10.59 15.00
N ILE A 97 -15.12 -11.83 15.40
CA ILE A 97 -13.77 -12.39 15.65
C ILE A 97 -13.49 -13.63 14.79
N ALA A 98 -14.46 -14.08 14.00
CA ALA A 98 -14.36 -15.24 13.15
C ALA A 98 -14.48 -14.85 11.68
N ASP A 99 -13.93 -15.69 10.81
CA ASP A 99 -13.98 -15.50 9.37
C ASP A 99 -15.41 -15.42 8.84
N LEU A 100 -15.62 -14.57 7.83
CA LEU A 100 -16.88 -14.44 7.13
C LEU A 100 -16.67 -14.56 5.63
N GLU A 101 -17.36 -15.49 5.00
CA GLU A 101 -17.45 -15.60 3.55
C GLU A 101 -18.55 -14.67 3.05
N LEU A 102 -18.21 -13.76 2.14
CA LEU A 102 -19.14 -12.81 1.53
C LEU A 102 -19.21 -13.07 0.02
N GLN A 103 -20.33 -13.61 -0.46
CA GLN A 103 -20.56 -13.86 -1.87
C GLN A 103 -21.44 -12.77 -2.47
N THR A 104 -20.98 -12.15 -3.56
CA THR A 104 -21.68 -11.04 -4.24
C THR A 104 -21.67 -11.23 -5.75
N THR A 105 -22.62 -10.60 -6.45
CA THR A 105 -22.80 -10.73 -7.91
C THR A 105 -22.67 -9.39 -8.65
N GLY A 106 -21.87 -8.46 -8.12
CA GLY A 106 -21.89 -7.05 -8.56
C GLY A 106 -22.78 -6.19 -7.67
N THR A 107 -22.85 -6.52 -6.39
CA THR A 107 -23.78 -5.89 -5.44
C THR A 107 -23.33 -4.47 -5.10
N GLN A 108 -24.26 -3.51 -5.19
CA GLN A 108 -24.06 -2.12 -4.78
C GLN A 108 -24.55 -1.89 -3.33
N ILE A 109 -23.73 -1.23 -2.52
CA ILE A 109 -24.07 -0.71 -1.18
C ILE A 109 -23.62 0.76 -1.02
N GLY A 110 -24.09 1.42 0.05
CA GLY A 110 -23.60 2.73 0.45
C GLY A 110 -22.18 2.64 0.98
N SER A 111 -22.06 2.07 2.18
CA SER A 111 -20.81 2.08 2.95
C SER A 111 -20.45 0.69 3.49
N LEU A 112 -19.16 0.40 3.61
CA LEU A 112 -18.63 -0.79 4.30
C LEU A 112 -17.68 -0.35 5.42
N ALA A 113 -17.82 -0.93 6.60
CA ALA A 113 -16.90 -0.73 7.71
C ALA A 113 -16.40 -2.05 8.30
N MET A 114 -15.10 -2.17 8.43
CA MET A 114 -14.40 -3.28 9.09
C MET A 114 -13.89 -2.82 10.46
N LYS A 115 -14.28 -3.58 11.49
CA LYS A 115 -13.83 -3.44 12.90
C LYS A 115 -13.51 -4.81 13.48
N GLN A 116 -13.05 -5.72 12.64
CA GLN A 116 -12.91 -7.13 12.93
C GLN A 116 -11.51 -7.38 13.50
N LYS A 117 -11.43 -7.53 14.83
CA LYS A 117 -10.15 -7.67 15.54
C LYS A 117 -9.42 -8.99 15.26
N ALA A 118 -10.13 -9.97 14.73
CA ALA A 118 -9.62 -11.31 14.44
C ALA A 118 -10.45 -11.94 13.30
N GLY A 119 -9.81 -12.83 12.53
CA GLY A 119 -10.37 -13.34 11.28
C GLY A 119 -10.43 -12.30 10.17
N GLY A 120 -10.92 -12.70 9.00
CA GLY A 120 -11.09 -11.86 7.82
C GLY A 120 -12.50 -11.90 7.24
N VAL A 121 -12.79 -10.96 6.34
CA VAL A 121 -13.93 -11.06 5.42
C VAL A 121 -13.39 -11.48 4.06
N TYR A 122 -13.90 -12.59 3.53
CA TYR A 122 -13.49 -13.18 2.26
C TYR A 122 -14.57 -12.87 1.22
N LEU A 123 -14.34 -11.80 0.47
CA LEU A 123 -15.19 -11.40 -0.65
C LEU A 123 -14.93 -12.31 -1.85
N ASN A 124 -15.98 -13.00 -2.25
CA ASN A 124 -16.04 -13.74 -3.50
C ASN A 124 -16.95 -12.98 -4.48
N GLY A 125 -16.36 -12.34 -5.49
CA GLY A 125 -17.07 -11.55 -6.50
C GLY A 125 -16.86 -10.03 -6.40
N GLN A 126 -17.85 -9.27 -6.87
CA GLN A 126 -17.74 -7.81 -7.05
C GLN A 126 -18.66 -7.05 -6.09
N LEU A 127 -18.07 -6.10 -5.35
CA LEU A 127 -18.76 -5.22 -4.43
C LEU A 127 -18.48 -3.75 -4.77
N GLU A 128 -19.53 -2.98 -5.03
CA GLU A 128 -19.44 -1.54 -5.33
C GLU A 128 -19.98 -0.70 -4.17
N LEU A 129 -19.18 0.27 -3.72
CA LEU A 129 -19.46 1.18 -2.62
C LEU A 129 -19.70 2.58 -3.20
N SER A 130 -20.89 3.12 -2.99
CA SER A 130 -21.24 4.47 -3.47
C SER A 130 -20.82 5.59 -2.52
N GLU A 131 -20.50 5.28 -1.27
CA GLU A 131 -20.13 6.26 -0.25
C GLU A 131 -18.74 6.03 0.33
N SER A 132 -18.51 4.97 1.11
CA SER A 132 -17.25 4.85 1.85
C SER A 132 -16.78 3.44 2.17
N LEU A 133 -15.46 3.30 2.31
CA LEU A 133 -14.77 2.13 2.85
C LEU A 133 -13.98 2.54 4.11
N ALA A 134 -14.35 1.99 5.26
CA ALA A 134 -13.67 2.27 6.52
C ALA A 134 -13.03 0.99 7.08
N LEU A 135 -11.70 0.89 7.00
CA LEU A 135 -10.91 -0.23 7.50
C LEU A 135 -10.26 0.16 8.84
N GLN A 136 -11.00 0.05 9.94
CA GLN A 136 -10.45 0.38 11.26
C GLN A 136 -9.64 -0.78 11.85
N ASP A 137 -10.10 -2.00 11.58
CA ASP A 137 -9.45 -3.26 11.98
C ASP A 137 -10.03 -4.42 11.14
N GLY A 138 -9.22 -5.44 10.88
CA GLY A 138 -9.50 -6.59 10.02
C GLY A 138 -9.00 -6.47 8.57
N VAL A 139 -8.88 -7.63 7.94
CA VAL A 139 -8.48 -7.76 6.53
C VAL A 139 -9.71 -8.11 5.68
N LEU A 140 -9.86 -7.40 4.56
CA LEU A 140 -10.82 -7.74 3.51
C LEU A 140 -10.08 -8.50 2.42
N HIS A 141 -10.19 -9.82 2.41
CA HIS A 141 -9.64 -10.68 1.36
C HIS A 141 -10.59 -10.63 0.16
N VAL A 142 -10.04 -10.40 -1.03
CA VAL A 142 -10.78 -10.36 -2.29
C VAL A 142 -10.24 -11.47 -3.18
N ASP A 143 -11.12 -12.36 -3.62
CA ASP A 143 -10.77 -13.53 -4.42
C ASP A 143 -10.17 -13.17 -5.79
N GLU A 144 -9.62 -14.18 -6.47
CA GLU A 144 -9.11 -14.01 -7.82
C GLU A 144 -10.25 -13.64 -8.78
N GLY A 145 -10.18 -12.44 -9.35
CA GLY A 145 -11.21 -11.88 -10.22
C GLY A 145 -12.28 -11.07 -9.48
N GLY A 146 -12.29 -11.10 -8.15
CA GLY A 146 -13.08 -10.19 -7.33
C GLY A 146 -12.54 -8.77 -7.34
N ILE A 147 -13.40 -7.83 -6.95
CA ILE A 147 -13.03 -6.41 -6.82
C ILE A 147 -13.90 -5.71 -5.79
N VAL A 148 -13.27 -4.85 -4.99
CA VAL A 148 -13.98 -3.83 -4.20
C VAL A 148 -13.81 -2.50 -4.92
N LYS A 149 -14.92 -1.91 -5.37
CA LYS A 149 -14.92 -0.64 -6.11
C LYS A 149 -15.53 0.48 -5.27
N VAL A 150 -14.78 1.55 -5.03
CA VAL A 150 -15.28 2.76 -4.34
C VAL A 150 -15.58 3.84 -5.38
N ASN A 151 -16.87 4.08 -5.61
CA ASN A 151 -17.40 5.06 -6.56
C ASN A 151 -17.72 6.40 -5.88
N ASN A 152 -16.83 6.84 -4.99
CA ASN A 152 -16.86 8.16 -4.36
C ASN A 152 -15.51 8.83 -4.60
N ASP A 153 -15.54 10.04 -5.14
CA ASP A 153 -14.38 10.82 -5.55
C ASP A 153 -13.76 11.66 -4.43
N SER A 154 -14.35 11.65 -3.23
CA SER A 154 -13.74 12.25 -2.05
C SER A 154 -12.43 11.53 -1.67
N PRO A 155 -11.32 12.26 -1.43
CA PRO A 155 -10.09 11.69 -0.91
C PRO A 155 -10.31 10.85 0.36
N ASP A 156 -11.21 11.31 1.24
CA ASP A 156 -11.56 10.69 2.53
C ASP A 156 -12.61 9.57 2.43
N ALA A 157 -13.08 9.21 1.23
CA ALA A 157 -14.02 8.11 1.03
C ALA A 157 -13.45 6.75 1.50
N ILE A 158 -12.13 6.62 1.52
CA ILE A 158 -11.43 5.47 2.08
C ILE A 158 -10.66 5.92 3.30
N SER A 159 -10.98 5.35 4.45
CA SER A 159 -10.27 5.58 5.71
C SER A 159 -9.72 4.27 6.24
N PHE A 160 -8.51 4.31 6.80
CA PHE A 160 -7.86 3.13 7.35
C PHE A 160 -6.94 3.51 8.52
N SER A 161 -6.64 2.54 9.38
CA SER A 161 -5.58 2.70 10.37
C SER A 161 -4.23 2.44 9.72
N ASN A 162 -3.38 3.46 9.75
CA ASN A 162 -2.00 3.39 9.26
C ASN A 162 -0.99 3.17 10.39
N ALA A 163 -1.46 2.69 11.54
CA ALA A 163 -0.60 2.38 12.66
C ALA A 163 0.21 1.10 12.35
N ILE A 164 1.46 1.07 12.82
CA ILE A 164 2.24 -0.17 12.85
C ILE A 164 1.44 -1.22 13.65
N GLY A 165 1.27 -2.40 13.08
CA GLY A 165 0.48 -3.50 13.62
C GLY A 165 -0.96 -3.55 13.11
N ALA A 166 -1.44 -2.56 12.37
CA ALA A 166 -2.84 -2.49 11.97
C ALA A 166 -3.16 -3.47 10.83
N CYS A 167 -4.06 -4.41 11.09
CA CYS A 167 -4.74 -5.16 10.05
C CYS A 167 -5.87 -4.26 9.51
N SER A 168 -5.60 -3.40 8.53
CA SER A 168 -6.58 -2.40 8.05
C SER A 168 -6.48 -2.21 6.55
N PHE A 169 -6.57 -3.32 5.82
CA PHE A 169 -6.27 -3.33 4.39
C PHE A 169 -7.09 -4.36 3.61
N VAL A 170 -7.04 -4.19 2.29
CA VAL A 170 -7.59 -5.10 1.30
C VAL A 170 -6.46 -6.03 0.82
N ASN A 171 -6.62 -7.34 0.99
CA ASN A 171 -5.78 -8.33 0.35
C ASN A 171 -6.44 -8.73 -0.97
N GLY A 172 -5.98 -8.16 -2.08
CA GLY A 172 -6.55 -8.33 -3.42
C GLY A 172 -6.73 -6.98 -4.14
N THR A 173 -7.72 -6.89 -5.04
CA THR A 173 -7.90 -5.70 -5.90
C THR A 173 -8.86 -4.69 -5.27
N LEU A 174 -8.37 -3.46 -5.11
CA LEU A 174 -9.15 -2.29 -4.71
C LEU A 174 -9.17 -1.28 -5.87
N ALA A 175 -10.36 -0.97 -6.37
CA ALA A 175 -10.60 0.07 -7.35
C ALA A 175 -11.17 1.32 -6.67
N ARG A 176 -10.70 2.50 -7.05
CA ARG A 176 -11.36 3.75 -6.65
C ARG A 176 -11.35 4.81 -7.74
N LYS A 177 -12.37 5.66 -7.66
CA LYS A 177 -12.44 6.90 -8.44
C LYS A 177 -11.46 7.93 -7.89
N ILE A 178 -10.68 8.57 -8.78
CA ILE A 178 -9.74 9.63 -8.43
C ILE A 178 -9.96 10.87 -9.30
N LEU A 179 -9.74 12.06 -8.73
CA LEU A 179 -9.82 13.35 -9.40
C LEU A 179 -8.44 14.00 -9.56
N PRO A 180 -8.31 15.04 -10.40
CA PRO A 180 -7.08 15.79 -10.54
C PRO A 180 -6.62 16.46 -9.25
N GLU A 181 -5.32 16.70 -9.15
CA GLU A 181 -4.68 17.54 -8.11
C GLU A 181 -4.80 17.06 -6.65
N GLU A 182 -5.58 16.01 -6.40
CA GLU A 182 -5.82 15.43 -5.07
C GLU A 182 -4.92 14.21 -4.81
N THR A 183 -4.98 13.65 -3.59
CA THR A 183 -4.25 12.43 -3.19
C THR A 183 -5.20 11.35 -2.70
N TYR A 184 -5.02 10.14 -3.23
CA TYR A 184 -5.90 9.01 -3.05
C TYR A 184 -5.11 7.80 -2.54
N TRP A 185 -5.49 7.32 -1.36
CA TRP A 185 -4.87 6.16 -0.71
C TRP A 185 -5.54 4.84 -1.08
N PHE A 186 -4.72 3.80 -1.16
CA PHE A 186 -5.10 2.42 -1.42
C PHE A 186 -4.51 1.57 -0.30
N PRO A 187 -5.30 1.28 0.75
CA PRO A 187 -4.86 0.41 1.82
C PRO A 187 -4.89 -1.04 1.34
N VAL A 188 -3.89 -1.45 0.58
CA VAL A 188 -3.73 -2.82 0.06
C VAL A 188 -2.60 -3.54 0.79
N GLY A 189 -2.57 -4.87 0.70
CA GLY A 189 -1.55 -5.70 1.35
C GLY A 189 -1.60 -7.14 0.89
N SER A 190 -0.86 -7.99 1.60
CA SER A 190 -0.88 -9.46 1.49
C SER A 190 -1.38 -10.08 2.79
N ASP A 191 -1.45 -11.42 2.88
CA ASP A 191 -1.91 -12.11 4.10
C ASP A 191 -1.18 -11.68 5.37
N ASP A 192 0.11 -11.35 5.24
CA ASP A 192 0.97 -11.07 6.39
C ASP A 192 1.34 -9.59 6.54
N CYS A 193 1.13 -8.75 5.53
CA CYS A 193 1.66 -7.40 5.56
C CYS A 193 0.78 -6.33 4.91
N PHE A 194 0.76 -5.18 5.57
CA PHE A 194 0.07 -3.98 5.11
C PHE A 194 1.01 -3.09 4.28
N HIS A 195 0.64 -2.86 3.01
CA HIS A 195 1.45 -2.13 2.04
C HIS A 195 0.65 -0.99 1.39
N PRO A 196 0.34 0.08 2.13
CA PRO A 196 -0.43 1.19 1.59
C PRO A 196 0.29 1.82 0.39
N PHE A 197 -0.51 2.09 -0.64
CA PHE A 197 -0.10 2.78 -1.85
C PHE A 197 -0.91 4.07 -1.98
N PHE A 198 -0.38 5.07 -2.67
CA PHE A 198 -1.16 6.25 -3.00
C PHE A 198 -0.84 6.77 -4.38
N ILE A 199 -1.85 7.44 -4.93
CA ILE A 199 -1.77 8.17 -6.19
C ILE A 199 -2.07 9.61 -5.89
N SER A 200 -1.29 10.52 -6.47
CA SER A 200 -1.47 11.96 -6.31
C SER A 200 -1.34 12.69 -7.63
N GLN A 201 -2.03 13.84 -7.71
CA GLN A 201 -1.94 14.77 -8.83
C GLN A 201 -2.15 14.08 -10.19
N ALA A 202 -3.22 13.29 -10.29
CA ALA A 202 -3.67 12.80 -11.60
C ALA A 202 -3.98 13.98 -12.53
N ASP A 203 -3.75 13.82 -13.83
CA ASP A 203 -4.01 14.89 -14.80
C ASP A 203 -5.50 15.00 -15.23
N ARG A 204 -6.33 14.00 -14.90
CA ARG A 204 -7.78 13.98 -15.11
C ARG A 204 -8.46 13.00 -14.14
N GLU A 205 -9.79 12.96 -14.20
CA GLU A 205 -10.61 11.94 -13.53
C GLU A 205 -10.43 10.55 -14.18
N LEU A 206 -10.31 9.51 -13.35
CA LEU A 206 -10.28 8.11 -13.79
C LEU A 206 -10.61 7.14 -12.65
N PHE A 207 -10.83 5.87 -13.01
CA PHE A 207 -10.78 4.74 -12.09
C PHE A 207 -9.42 4.06 -12.16
N VAL A 208 -8.86 3.79 -10.98
CA VAL A 208 -7.59 3.06 -10.85
C VAL A 208 -7.79 1.85 -9.96
N ASP A 209 -7.27 0.72 -10.44
CA ASP A 209 -7.20 -0.54 -9.73
C ASP A 209 -5.80 -0.71 -9.15
N VAL A 210 -5.72 -0.97 -7.86
CA VAL A 210 -4.46 -1.27 -7.18
C VAL A 210 -4.59 -2.60 -6.45
N ALA A 211 -3.60 -3.46 -6.66
CA ALA A 211 -3.41 -4.69 -5.89
C ALA A 211 -1.95 -4.81 -5.48
N PHE A 212 -1.71 -5.32 -4.27
CA PHE A 212 -0.37 -5.75 -3.87
C PHE A 212 -0.15 -7.21 -4.27
N ASP A 213 1.02 -7.52 -4.78
CA ASP A 213 1.41 -8.83 -5.26
C ASP A 213 2.75 -9.20 -4.60
N ALA A 214 2.70 -10.08 -3.59
CA ALA A 214 3.86 -10.49 -2.81
C ALA A 214 4.89 -11.29 -3.63
N ASP A 215 4.43 -11.96 -4.70
CA ASP A 215 5.26 -12.81 -5.54
C ASP A 215 5.89 -12.08 -6.72
N LEU A 216 5.44 -10.84 -6.96
CA LEU A 216 5.86 -10.02 -8.10
C LEU A 216 7.38 -9.97 -8.30
N LEU A 217 8.14 -9.97 -7.19
CA LEU A 217 9.60 -9.95 -7.19
C LEU A 217 10.25 -11.22 -6.60
N ALA A 218 9.45 -12.20 -6.16
CA ALA A 218 9.94 -13.43 -5.51
C ALA A 218 10.60 -14.42 -6.50
N GLY A 219 10.28 -14.31 -7.80
CA GLY A 219 10.67 -15.27 -8.85
C GLY A 219 12.13 -15.24 -9.31
N GLY A 220 13.04 -14.53 -8.64
CA GLY A 220 14.46 -14.52 -9.01
C GLY A 220 14.73 -13.91 -10.40
N GLY A 221 13.81 -13.10 -10.91
CA GLY A 221 14.05 -12.16 -11.99
C GLY A 221 15.11 -11.19 -11.50
N ARG A 222 16.39 -11.57 -11.67
CA ARG A 222 17.50 -10.67 -11.49
C ARG A 222 17.15 -9.44 -12.31
N PHE A 223 16.97 -8.29 -11.65
CA PHE A 223 17.20 -7.03 -12.33
C PHE A 223 18.44 -7.24 -13.21
N PRO A 224 18.39 -6.98 -14.53
CA PRO A 224 19.54 -7.17 -15.42
C PRO A 224 20.76 -6.64 -14.71
N GLU A 225 21.71 -7.54 -14.41
CA GLU A 225 22.73 -7.50 -13.34
C GLU A 225 23.26 -6.11 -12.98
N ASN A 226 22.41 -5.25 -12.42
CA ASN A 226 22.80 -3.96 -11.91
C ASN A 226 23.23 -4.22 -10.49
N GLN A 227 24.53 -4.38 -10.30
CA GLN A 227 25.12 -4.72 -9.01
C GLN A 227 24.81 -3.68 -7.92
N ASP A 228 24.34 -2.50 -8.31
CA ASP A 228 24.14 -1.37 -7.42
C ASP A 228 22.67 -1.24 -6.96
N ILE A 229 21.73 -2.01 -7.50
CA ILE A 229 20.30 -1.95 -7.14
C ILE A 229 19.84 -3.32 -6.63
N ARG A 230 19.19 -3.33 -5.47
CA ARG A 230 18.54 -4.53 -4.92
C ARG A 230 17.10 -4.21 -4.55
N SER A 231 16.19 -5.15 -4.84
CA SER A 231 14.86 -5.08 -4.21
C SER A 231 15.04 -5.13 -2.70
N VAL A 232 14.28 -4.30 -1.99
CA VAL A 232 14.34 -4.27 -0.52
C VAL A 232 13.44 -5.35 0.05
N GLU A 233 12.32 -5.58 -0.60
CA GLU A 233 11.29 -6.51 -0.20
C GLU A 233 10.83 -7.34 -1.40
N PRO A 234 10.37 -8.58 -1.14
CA PRO A 234 9.61 -9.31 -2.14
C PRO A 234 8.26 -8.62 -2.36
N GLY A 235 7.85 -8.57 -3.62
CA GLY A 235 6.54 -8.07 -4.03
C GLY A 235 6.51 -6.62 -4.51
N GLY A 236 5.30 -6.17 -4.86
CA GLY A 236 5.07 -4.81 -5.32
C GLY A 236 3.62 -4.54 -5.68
N TRP A 237 3.34 -3.35 -6.19
CA TRP A 237 2.00 -2.91 -6.52
C TRP A 237 1.76 -3.03 -8.01
N ARG A 238 0.65 -3.65 -8.37
CA ARG A 238 0.10 -3.63 -9.71
C ARG A 238 -0.94 -2.54 -9.78
N VAL A 239 -0.70 -1.56 -10.65
CA VAL A 239 -1.61 -0.42 -10.86
C VAL A 239 -2.10 -0.45 -12.29
N LYS A 240 -3.41 -0.41 -12.49
CA LYS A 240 -4.06 -0.42 -13.81
C LYS A 240 -5.12 0.66 -13.89
N ASN A 241 -5.26 1.27 -15.06
CA ASN A 241 -6.37 2.17 -15.32
C ASN A 241 -7.48 1.42 -16.06
N GLU A 242 -8.75 1.67 -15.71
CA GLU A 242 -9.89 1.07 -16.44
C GLU A 242 -10.00 1.63 -17.87
N GLU A 243 -9.52 2.87 -18.10
CA GLU A 243 -9.56 3.52 -19.41
C GLU A 243 -8.17 3.51 -20.06
N PRO A 244 -8.04 3.14 -21.35
CA PRO A 244 -6.77 3.03 -22.08
C PRO A 244 -6.15 4.39 -22.46
N LEU A 245 -6.40 5.39 -21.65
CA LEU A 245 -6.10 6.79 -21.91
C LEU A 245 -4.77 7.18 -21.26
N ASP A 246 -4.08 8.12 -21.90
CA ASP A 246 -2.74 8.64 -21.57
C ASP A 246 -2.64 9.44 -20.24
N VAL A 247 -3.43 9.06 -19.23
CA VAL A 247 -3.46 9.67 -17.89
C VAL A 247 -2.10 9.49 -17.22
N ARG A 248 -1.57 10.55 -16.62
CA ARG A 248 -0.38 10.45 -15.77
C ARG A 248 -0.65 10.91 -14.34
N TYR A 249 0.02 10.29 -13.37
CA TYR A 249 -0.08 10.59 -11.95
C TYR A 249 1.24 10.30 -11.22
N PHE A 250 1.42 10.83 -10.01
CA PHE A 250 2.55 10.46 -9.17
C PHE A 250 2.16 9.34 -8.22
N ALA A 251 2.92 8.25 -8.24
CA ALA A 251 2.76 7.12 -7.35
C ALA A 251 3.62 7.27 -6.10
N GLY A 252 3.13 6.73 -4.98
CA GLY A 252 3.93 6.55 -3.78
C GLY A 252 3.56 5.29 -3.00
N ALA A 253 4.51 4.81 -2.21
CA ALA A 253 4.51 3.48 -1.62
C ALA A 253 5.11 3.48 -0.20
N SER A 254 4.69 2.49 0.61
CA SER A 254 5.13 2.26 1.99
C SER A 254 6.57 1.76 2.10
N LEU A 255 7.39 2.38 2.95
CA LEU A 255 8.75 1.96 3.33
C LEU A 255 8.74 1.06 4.59
N LEU A 256 7.72 0.21 4.74
CA LEU A 256 7.60 -0.74 5.85
C LEU A 256 7.87 -2.16 5.37
N ASP A 257 8.61 -2.93 6.16
CA ASP A 257 8.87 -4.35 5.90
C ASP A 257 7.67 -5.27 6.20
N GLU A 258 7.81 -6.55 5.85
CA GLU A 258 6.82 -7.61 6.16
C GLU A 258 6.47 -7.70 7.66
N GLN A 259 7.38 -7.26 8.54
CA GLN A 259 7.16 -7.20 9.98
C GLN A 259 6.69 -5.80 10.44
N GLN A 260 6.29 -4.97 9.48
CA GLN A 260 5.77 -3.61 9.63
C GLN A 260 6.75 -2.65 10.32
N ARG A 261 8.06 -2.89 10.15
CA ARG A 261 9.11 -2.02 10.68
C ARG A 261 9.53 -1.02 9.61
N PRO A 262 9.75 0.25 9.98
CA PRO A 262 10.36 1.21 9.07
C PRO A 262 11.70 0.71 8.56
N LEU A 263 11.88 0.76 7.25
CA LEU A 263 13.13 0.44 6.60
C LEU A 263 14.20 1.48 6.96
N SER A 264 15.32 1.05 7.57
CA SER A 264 16.24 1.90 8.34
C SER A 264 17.41 2.53 7.55
N PHE A 265 17.28 2.91 6.27
CA PHE A 265 18.41 3.41 5.48
C PHE A 265 18.08 4.65 4.63
N ASP A 266 19.11 5.37 4.16
CA ASP A 266 18.91 6.71 3.57
C ASP A 266 18.64 6.71 2.05
N ASN A 267 18.88 5.61 1.34
CA ASN A 267 18.83 5.57 -0.13
C ASN A 267 17.80 4.57 -0.68
N TYR A 268 16.56 5.04 -0.89
CA TYR A 268 15.49 4.29 -1.56
C TYR A 268 15.07 4.98 -2.85
N ALA A 269 14.68 4.17 -3.82
CA ALA A 269 14.12 4.64 -5.09
C ALA A 269 12.82 3.89 -5.39
N LEU A 270 11.93 4.56 -6.12
CA LEU A 270 10.76 3.90 -6.68
C LEU A 270 11.18 3.22 -7.98
N LEU A 271 10.91 1.93 -8.06
CA LEU A 271 11.10 1.13 -9.25
C LEU A 271 9.76 1.02 -9.97
N TYR A 272 9.79 1.22 -11.28
CA TYR A 272 8.62 1.13 -12.15
C TYR A 272 8.91 0.20 -13.32
N ALA A 273 8.01 -0.71 -13.66
CA ALA A 273 8.04 -1.44 -14.93
C ALA A 273 6.68 -1.32 -15.65
N PRO A 274 6.69 -1.15 -16.98
CA PRO A 274 5.46 -1.03 -17.75
C PRO A 274 4.67 -2.35 -17.72
N PRO A 275 3.33 -2.30 -17.84
CA PRO A 275 2.49 -3.48 -17.69
C PRO A 275 2.74 -4.57 -18.74
N GLU A 276 3.22 -4.22 -19.93
CA GLU A 276 3.64 -5.16 -20.97
C GLU A 276 4.91 -5.94 -20.62
N ASP A 277 5.66 -5.54 -19.58
CA ASP A 277 6.92 -6.13 -19.20
C ASP A 277 6.86 -6.90 -17.88
N PHE A 278 6.26 -8.09 -17.95
CA PHE A 278 6.18 -9.03 -16.83
C PHE A 278 7.54 -9.54 -16.35
N LEU A 279 8.60 -9.38 -17.15
CA LEU A 279 9.96 -9.81 -16.79
C LEU A 279 10.80 -8.68 -16.21
N PHE A 280 10.22 -7.49 -16.03
CA PHE A 280 10.91 -6.30 -15.54
C PHE A 280 12.17 -5.98 -16.35
N SER A 281 12.17 -6.29 -17.65
CA SER A 281 13.35 -6.08 -18.51
C SER A 281 13.57 -4.61 -18.88
N ASN A 282 12.52 -3.79 -18.85
CA ASN A 282 12.45 -2.38 -19.18
C ASN A 282 11.92 -1.57 -17.99
N TYR A 283 12.57 -1.71 -16.83
CA TYR A 283 12.22 -0.90 -15.67
C TYR A 283 12.84 0.50 -15.74
N THR A 284 12.19 1.46 -15.08
CA THR A 284 12.69 2.79 -14.79
C THR A 284 12.87 2.94 -13.29
N MET A 285 14.02 3.45 -12.87
CA MET A 285 14.26 3.82 -11.49
C MET A 285 14.11 5.34 -11.33
N ASP A 286 13.41 5.74 -10.28
CA ASP A 286 13.32 7.13 -9.85
C ASP A 286 14.17 7.35 -8.59
N VAL A 287 15.48 7.51 -8.80
CA VAL A 287 16.50 7.77 -7.77
C VAL A 287 16.27 9.07 -7.00
N ASP A 288 15.45 9.93 -7.58
CA ASP A 288 15.16 11.25 -7.06
C ASP A 288 13.88 11.26 -6.22
N ALA A 289 13.21 10.12 -6.00
CA ALA A 289 12.00 10.07 -5.19
C ALA A 289 12.16 10.79 -3.82
N TRP A 290 11.10 11.45 -3.36
CA TRP A 290 11.10 12.25 -2.13
C TRP A 290 10.31 11.55 -1.04
N ARG A 291 10.72 11.77 0.22
CA ARG A 291 9.98 11.30 1.39
C ARG A 291 8.86 12.27 1.69
N THR A 292 7.62 11.80 1.64
CA THR A 292 6.43 12.60 1.99
C THR A 292 6.08 12.47 3.48
N SER A 293 6.50 11.35 4.09
CA SER A 293 6.52 11.11 5.54
C SER A 293 7.73 10.24 5.87
N ASP A 294 7.95 9.94 7.15
CA ASP A 294 9.06 9.08 7.62
C ASP A 294 9.03 7.64 7.05
N PHE A 295 7.92 7.22 6.48
CA PHE A 295 7.69 5.85 6.03
C PHE A 295 7.07 5.76 4.64
N TYR A 296 7.09 6.84 3.86
CA TYR A 296 6.58 6.87 2.50
C TYR A 296 7.57 7.44 1.51
N LEU A 297 7.59 6.82 0.32
CA LEU A 297 8.37 7.28 -0.83
C LEU A 297 7.43 7.68 -1.97
N GLN A 298 7.64 8.85 -2.57
CA GLN A 298 6.87 9.33 -3.73
C GLN A 298 7.77 9.57 -4.94
N SER A 299 7.30 9.17 -6.12
CA SER A 299 7.97 9.47 -7.39
C SER A 299 8.05 10.98 -7.67
N ARG A 300 9.13 11.42 -8.32
CA ARG A 300 9.27 12.72 -9.00
C ARG A 300 8.83 12.68 -10.46
N LYS A 301 8.53 11.51 -11.02
CA LYS A 301 8.10 11.36 -12.41
C LYS A 301 6.65 10.89 -12.45
N PRO A 302 5.81 11.50 -13.29
CA PRO A 302 4.43 11.04 -13.42
C PRO A 302 4.40 9.76 -14.28
N MET A 303 3.64 8.77 -13.82
CA MET A 303 3.51 7.41 -14.36
C MET A 303 2.06 7.16 -14.81
N LYS A 304 1.83 6.18 -15.67
CA LYS A 304 0.49 5.90 -16.23
C LYS A 304 -0.19 4.68 -15.61
N GLU A 305 0.52 3.57 -15.55
CA GLU A 305 0.10 2.28 -15.02
C GLU A 305 1.32 1.35 -15.05
N GLY A 306 1.28 0.24 -14.33
CA GLY A 306 2.33 -0.78 -14.36
C GLY A 306 2.63 -1.35 -12.99
N PHE A 307 3.83 -1.89 -12.87
CA PHE A 307 4.33 -2.54 -11.67
C PHE A 307 5.26 -1.60 -10.91
N PHE A 308 5.03 -1.46 -9.61
CA PHE A 308 5.78 -0.57 -8.74
C PHE A 308 6.43 -1.38 -7.63
N GLY A 309 7.67 -1.05 -7.30
CA GLY A 309 8.41 -1.66 -6.19
C GLY A 309 9.33 -0.66 -5.53
N ILE A 310 9.84 -1.02 -4.37
CA ILE A 310 10.87 -0.23 -3.67
C ILE A 310 12.20 -0.93 -3.84
N ALA A 311 13.14 -0.18 -4.40
CA ALA A 311 14.52 -0.62 -4.53
C ALA A 311 15.41 0.18 -3.59
N ARG A 312 16.46 -0.47 -3.13
CA ARG A 312 17.56 0.15 -2.42
C ARG A 312 18.78 0.14 -3.30
N GLU A 313 19.46 1.27 -3.32
CA GLU A 313 20.82 1.32 -3.81
C GLU A 313 21.72 0.61 -2.79
N SER A 314 22.28 -0.55 -3.17
CA SER A 314 23.11 -1.34 -2.28
C SER A 314 24.53 -0.79 -2.27
N ASP A 315 25.02 -0.50 -1.07
CA ASP A 315 26.32 0.10 -0.78
C ASP A 315 26.61 1.32 -1.66
N LEU A 316 26.75 2.48 -1.01
CA LEU A 316 27.71 3.48 -1.46
C LEU A 316 29.08 2.78 -1.56
N LYS A 317 29.35 2.09 -2.67
CA LYS A 317 30.69 2.14 -3.23
C LYS A 317 30.89 3.62 -3.38
N LEU A 318 31.87 4.14 -2.66
CA LEU A 318 32.30 5.52 -2.75
C LEU A 318 32.79 5.75 -4.19
N VAL A 319 31.86 5.87 -5.13
CA VAL A 319 32.04 6.16 -6.54
C VAL A 319 31.81 7.66 -6.58
N ASN A 320 32.89 8.38 -6.33
CA ASN A 320 32.85 9.83 -6.26
C ASN A 320 32.78 10.38 -7.67
N PHE A 321 31.57 10.42 -8.22
CA PHE A 321 31.26 11.38 -9.26
C PHE A 321 31.00 12.71 -8.57
N ILE A 322 31.92 13.67 -8.71
CA ILE A 322 31.77 14.98 -8.11
C ILE A 322 31.56 16.01 -9.23
N LEU A 323 30.32 16.48 -9.32
CA LEU A 323 29.94 17.56 -10.24
C LEU A 323 30.28 18.91 -9.59
N VAL A 324 31.26 19.60 -10.16
CA VAL A 324 31.56 20.99 -9.79
C VAL A 324 30.61 21.91 -10.55
N ASN A 325 29.60 22.44 -9.86
CA ASN A 325 28.69 23.47 -10.39
C ASN A 325 28.52 24.61 -9.37
N GLY A 326 28.62 25.86 -9.82
CA GLY A 326 28.41 27.06 -8.99
C GLY A 326 29.60 27.53 -8.15
N THR A 327 29.35 28.52 -7.25
CA THR A 327 30.38 29.20 -6.43
C THR A 327 30.56 28.61 -5.03
N SER A 328 29.77 27.61 -4.62
CA SER A 328 29.84 26.96 -3.31
C SER A 328 30.88 25.83 -3.26
N LYS A 329 31.37 25.49 -2.05
CA LYS A 329 32.31 24.37 -1.82
C LYS A 329 31.76 23.07 -2.37
N THR A 330 32.61 22.31 -3.05
CA THR A 330 32.30 20.95 -3.51
C THR A 330 33.26 20.02 -2.80
N ILE A 331 32.80 19.31 -1.77
CA ILE A 331 33.65 18.52 -0.89
C ILE A 331 33.65 17.04 -1.30
N PHE A 332 34.78 16.37 -1.11
CA PHE A 332 34.84 14.91 -1.13
C PHE A 332 34.30 14.38 0.20
N GLU A 333 33.06 13.90 0.22
CA GLU A 333 32.38 13.52 1.46
C GLU A 333 32.54 12.03 1.76
N VAL A 334 32.98 11.71 2.98
CA VAL A 334 32.87 10.38 3.56
C VAL A 334 31.58 10.35 4.40
N PRO A 335 30.58 9.54 4.02
CA PRO A 335 29.35 9.38 4.79
C PRO A 335 29.64 8.85 6.20
N ASN A 336 28.84 9.26 7.18
CA ASN A 336 28.91 8.81 8.58
C ASN A 336 30.32 8.91 9.20
N ILE A 337 31.03 9.99 8.91
CA ILE A 337 32.44 10.17 9.32
C ILE A 337 32.68 10.01 10.84
N ALA A 338 31.66 10.26 11.66
CA ALA A 338 31.69 10.14 13.12
C ALA A 338 31.79 8.68 13.63
N GLU A 339 31.54 7.67 12.79
CA GLU A 339 31.70 6.25 13.16
C GLU A 339 33.17 5.78 13.16
N TYR A 340 34.06 6.61 12.65
CA TYR A 340 35.49 6.31 12.55
C TYR A 340 36.28 7.14 13.54
N ASP A 341 37.13 6.49 14.31
CA ASP A 341 38.04 7.17 15.26
C ASP A 341 39.08 8.02 14.53
N ARG A 342 39.44 7.59 13.31
CA ARG A 342 40.40 8.27 12.45
C ARG A 342 40.16 7.88 10.99
N ILE A 343 40.44 8.82 10.10
CA ILE A 343 40.45 8.59 8.65
C ILE A 343 41.73 9.16 8.06
N LYS A 344 42.46 8.36 7.29
CA LYS A 344 43.59 8.81 6.46
C LYS A 344 43.12 8.79 5.02
N LEU A 345 43.22 9.92 4.32
CA LEU A 345 42.90 10.04 2.90
C LEU A 345 44.16 10.43 2.14
N GLN A 346 44.50 9.68 1.10
CA GLN A 346 45.55 10.00 0.13
C GLN A 346 44.96 9.99 -1.26
N VAL A 347 45.10 11.10 -2.01
CA VAL A 347 44.57 11.23 -3.37
C VAL A 347 45.73 11.44 -4.33
N PHE A 348 45.66 10.77 -5.47
CA PHE A 348 46.66 10.74 -6.53
C PHE A 348 46.01 11.14 -7.85
N ASN A 349 46.71 11.93 -8.66
CA ASN A 349 46.27 12.20 -10.02
C ASN A 349 46.49 10.98 -10.93
N ARG A 350 46.02 11.06 -12.18
CA ARG A 350 46.16 10.00 -13.19
C ARG A 350 47.60 9.55 -13.48
N TRP A 351 48.61 10.32 -13.08
CA TRP A 351 50.02 9.97 -13.24
C TRP A 351 50.63 9.32 -11.99
N GLY A 352 49.82 9.04 -10.97
CA GLY A 352 50.25 8.45 -9.71
C GLY A 352 50.94 9.43 -8.75
N ALA A 353 50.94 10.74 -9.06
CA ALA A 353 51.47 11.73 -8.13
C ALA A 353 50.42 12.09 -7.09
N MET A 354 50.81 12.08 -5.81
CA MET A 354 49.94 12.47 -4.70
C MET A 354 49.64 13.96 -4.77
N VAL A 355 48.36 14.31 -4.74
CA VAL A 355 47.85 15.69 -4.84
C VAL A 355 47.15 16.15 -3.56
N PHE A 356 46.71 15.23 -2.71
CA PHE A 356 46.12 15.51 -1.41
C PHE A 356 46.51 14.44 -0.39
N GLU A 357 46.74 14.84 0.85
CA GLU A 357 46.90 13.93 1.98
C GLU A 357 46.30 14.55 3.24
N SER A 358 45.51 13.75 3.97
CA SER A 358 45.08 14.06 5.32
C SER A 358 45.21 12.81 6.19
N HIS A 359 45.72 12.98 7.41
CA HIS A 359 45.89 11.91 8.40
C HIS A 359 44.73 11.80 9.39
N ASN A 360 43.85 12.79 9.36
CA ASN A 360 42.60 12.82 10.10
C ASN A 360 41.58 13.60 9.26
N TYR A 361 41.17 13.01 8.15
CA TYR A 361 40.28 13.64 7.18
C TYR A 361 38.94 14.00 7.82
N GLN A 362 38.41 15.19 7.53
CA GLN A 362 37.18 15.73 8.15
C GLN A 362 36.22 16.31 7.10
N ASN A 363 36.11 15.66 5.92
CA ASN A 363 35.33 16.15 4.78
C ASN A 363 35.73 17.58 4.34
N ASP A 364 37.03 17.86 4.40
CA ASP A 364 37.62 19.19 4.19
C ASP A 364 38.37 19.35 2.85
N MET A 365 38.41 18.31 2.01
CA MET A 365 38.97 18.40 0.65
C MET A 365 37.97 19.06 -0.28
N ASP A 366 38.24 20.31 -0.67
CA ASP A 366 37.48 21.03 -1.69
C ASP A 366 37.95 20.62 -3.09
N VAL A 367 37.14 19.85 -3.81
CA VAL A 367 37.55 19.27 -5.09
C VAL A 367 37.67 20.30 -6.22
N ARG A 368 37.19 21.53 -6.00
CA ARG A 368 37.31 22.65 -6.96
C ARG A 368 38.76 23.12 -7.11
N GLU A 369 39.61 22.81 -6.13
CA GLU A 369 41.04 23.10 -6.18
C GLU A 369 41.80 22.16 -7.14
N TYR A 370 41.12 21.15 -7.68
CA TYR A 370 41.71 20.12 -8.53
C TYR A 370 41.15 20.23 -9.96
N PRO A 371 42.00 20.12 -11.00
CA PRO A 371 41.56 20.09 -12.38
C PRO A 371 40.54 18.98 -12.69
N GLN A 372 39.75 19.16 -13.73
CA GLN A 372 38.90 18.10 -14.27
C GLN A 372 39.74 16.87 -14.65
N GLY A 373 39.27 15.68 -14.26
CA GLY A 373 39.87 14.40 -14.62
C GLY A 373 39.64 13.30 -13.60
N SER A 374 40.25 12.15 -13.89
CA SER A 374 40.24 10.97 -13.03
C SER A 374 41.37 11.02 -12.00
N TYR A 375 41.02 10.78 -10.74
CA TYR A 375 41.93 10.66 -9.62
C TYR A 375 41.76 9.29 -8.97
N TYR A 376 42.83 8.79 -8.38
CA TYR A 376 42.80 7.58 -7.57
C TYR A 376 42.94 7.99 -6.11
N TYR A 377 42.25 7.33 -5.19
CA TYR A 377 42.48 7.53 -3.77
C TYR A 377 42.68 6.22 -3.02
N GLU A 378 43.47 6.30 -1.97
CA GLU A 378 43.59 5.29 -0.92
C GLU A 378 43.10 5.92 0.38
N MET A 379 42.14 5.27 1.03
CA MET A 379 41.55 5.72 2.28
C MET A 379 41.63 4.62 3.32
N THR A 380 42.18 4.94 4.49
CA THR A 380 42.24 4.02 5.63
C THR A 380 41.28 4.51 6.70
N LEU A 381 40.37 3.64 7.12
CA LEU A 381 39.34 3.89 8.13
C LEU A 381 39.71 3.11 9.39
N TRP A 382 39.69 3.76 10.55
CA TRP A 382 39.90 3.11 11.84
C TRP A 382 38.63 3.13 12.69
N THR A 383 38.30 1.99 13.30
CA THR A 383 37.22 1.85 14.29
C THR A 383 37.73 1.00 15.45
N GLY A 384 37.95 1.62 16.59
CA GLY A 384 38.68 1.07 17.73
C GLY A 384 40.10 0.65 17.33
N SER A 385 40.41 -0.62 17.59
CA SER A 385 41.70 -1.23 17.23
C SER A 385 41.75 -1.79 15.80
N SER A 386 40.64 -1.74 15.06
CA SER A 386 40.54 -2.31 13.70
C SER A 386 40.72 -1.25 12.63
N SER A 387 41.22 -1.65 11.46
CA SER A 387 41.30 -0.75 10.29
C SER A 387 40.94 -1.46 8.99
N SER A 388 40.31 -0.73 8.07
CA SER A 388 40.05 -1.15 6.69
C SER A 388 40.69 -0.17 5.70
N VAL A 389 41.07 -0.66 4.52
CA VAL A 389 41.63 0.16 3.43
C VAL A 389 40.72 0.07 2.22
N ILE A 390 40.31 1.23 1.72
CA ILE A 390 39.50 1.41 0.52
C ILE A 390 40.36 2.05 -0.56
N ARG A 391 40.25 1.53 -1.78
CA ARG A 391 40.95 2.04 -2.96
C ARG A 391 39.94 2.21 -4.07
N ASN A 392 39.78 3.43 -4.59
CA ASN A 392 38.82 3.69 -5.67
C ASN A 392 39.21 4.93 -6.49
N VAL A 393 38.34 5.32 -7.43
CA VAL A 393 38.52 6.44 -8.35
C VAL A 393 37.55 7.59 -8.00
N ILE A 394 37.99 8.82 -8.23
CA ILE A 394 37.19 10.05 -8.21
C ILE A 394 37.18 10.61 -9.63
N GLU A 395 36.00 10.91 -10.15
CA GLU A 395 35.84 11.64 -11.40
C GLU A 395 35.40 13.07 -11.09
N ILE A 396 36.31 14.03 -11.30
CA ILE A 396 36.01 15.46 -11.17
C ILE A 396 35.54 15.96 -12.53
N LYS A 397 34.29 16.43 -12.63
CA LYS A 397 33.76 17.08 -13.85
C LYS A 397 33.26 18.48 -13.54
N VAL A 398 33.52 19.40 -14.46
CA VAL A 398 32.94 20.74 -14.43
C VAL A 398 31.63 20.70 -15.23
N GLY A 399 30.52 21.14 -14.62
CA GLY A 399 29.25 21.29 -15.33
C GLY A 399 29.36 22.36 -16.42
N GLN A 400 28.93 22.03 -17.64
CA GLN A 400 28.72 23.02 -18.72
C GLN A 400 27.34 23.65 -18.62
#